data_AF-A0A8T5QB56-F1
#
_entry.id   AF-A0A8T5QB56-F1
#
_cell.length_a   1.000
_cell.length_b   1.000
_cell.length_c   1.000
_cell.angle_alpha   90.00
_cell.angle_beta   90.00
_cell.angle_gamma   90.00
#
_symmetry.space_group_name_H-M   'P 1'
#
loop_
_entity.id
_entity.type
_entity.pdbx_description
1 polymer ?
#
loop_
_entity_poly.entity_id
_entity_poly.type
_entity_poly.pdbx_seq_one_letter_code
_entity_poly.pdbx_strand_id
1 'polypeptide(L)'
;MRKKLHAKGWSKEEIDRAKKIIKKAEKNKHPHTVKLENSLYWFTLIIGILGTILFSLVLVPILVVNTTCWGYVLTGLFGFLLGALVIIIIKDLHWLEQHHHLLISLLIPVVAIFNFFIVVKRVNMITMGLGLNNYHNPILTGVIYLACFIIPYIIFLLLKRK
;
A
#
# COMPACT_ATOMS: atom_id res chain seq x y z
N MET A 1 13.34 15.36 15.49
CA MET A 1 13.43 15.24 16.97
C MET A 1 14.41 16.24 17.59
N ARG A 2 15.72 16.19 17.30
CA ARG A 2 16.75 17.07 17.93
C ARG A 2 16.43 18.57 17.84
N LYS A 3 16.05 19.07 16.65
CA LYS A 3 15.64 20.48 16.44
C LYS A 3 14.39 20.88 17.27
N LYS A 4 13.40 19.98 17.38
CA LYS A 4 12.16 20.22 18.15
C LYS A 4 12.41 20.24 19.66
N LEU A 5 13.34 19.43 20.17
CA LEU A 5 13.68 19.38 21.60
C LEU A 5 14.56 20.57 22.00
N HIS A 6 15.49 20.95 21.14
CA HIS A 6 16.32 22.14 21.38
C HIS A 6 15.48 23.43 21.38
N ALA A 7 14.45 23.52 20.53
CA ALA A 7 13.49 24.63 20.55
C ALA A 7 12.62 24.68 21.82
N LYS A 8 12.53 23.58 22.57
CA LYS A 8 11.85 23.49 23.87
C LYS A 8 12.78 23.72 25.06
N GLY A 9 14.02 24.17 24.82
CA GLY A 9 14.98 24.49 25.87
C GLY A 9 15.83 23.32 26.39
N TRP A 10 15.75 22.14 25.77
CA TRP A 10 16.57 21.00 26.19
C TRP A 10 18.03 21.17 25.80
N SER A 11 18.95 20.83 26.71
CA SER A 11 20.38 20.82 26.43
C SER A 11 20.75 19.73 25.43
N LYS A 12 21.90 19.90 24.74
CA LYS A 12 22.41 18.85 23.83
C LYS A 12 22.75 17.57 24.60
N GLU A 13 23.29 17.68 25.82
CA GLU A 13 23.60 16.51 26.65
C GLU A 13 22.33 15.76 27.06
N GLU A 14 21.27 16.48 27.45
CA GLU A 14 19.98 15.88 27.82
C GLU A 14 19.37 15.10 26.66
N ILE A 15 19.39 15.68 25.45
CA ILE A 15 18.86 15.03 24.24
C ILE A 15 19.66 13.76 23.91
N ASP A 16 20.98 13.82 24.02
CA ASP A 16 21.84 12.67 23.72
C ASP A 16 21.74 11.58 24.80
N ARG A 17 21.55 11.96 26.07
CA ARG A 17 21.27 11.03 27.17
C ARG A 17 19.91 10.35 26.99
N ALA A 18 18.86 11.10 26.66
CA ALA A 18 17.54 10.56 26.37
C ALA A 18 17.58 9.59 25.18
N LYS A 19 18.30 9.92 24.10
CA LYS A 19 18.54 9.01 22.97
C LYS A 19 19.24 7.72 23.39
N LYS A 20 20.27 7.80 24.25
CA LYS A 20 20.97 6.61 24.76
C LYS A 20 20.05 5.73 25.59
N ILE A 21 19.21 6.31 26.44
CA ILE A 21 18.24 5.57 27.26
C ILE A 21 17.22 4.85 26.36
N ILE A 22 16.66 5.55 25.37
CA ILE A 22 15.72 4.97 24.41
C ILE A 22 16.38 3.81 23.64
N LYS A 23 17.58 4.02 23.09
CA LYS A 23 18.32 2.95 22.37
C LYS A 23 18.65 1.75 23.27
N LYS A 24 18.96 1.99 24.55
CA LYS A 24 19.25 0.92 25.51
C LYS A 24 17.98 0.14 25.87
N ALA A 25 16.85 0.83 26.04
CA ALA A 25 15.55 0.20 26.25
C ALA A 25 15.10 -0.62 25.03
N GLU A 26 15.35 -0.12 23.81
CA GLU A 26 15.04 -0.81 22.56
C GLU A 26 15.89 -2.08 22.38
N LYS A 27 17.20 -2.03 22.72
CA LYS A 27 18.08 -3.22 22.73
C LYS A 27 17.74 -4.24 23.80
N ASN A 28 17.19 -3.79 24.93
CA ASN A 28 16.83 -4.65 26.07
C ASN A 28 15.35 -5.05 26.04
N LYS A 29 14.64 -4.87 24.92
CA LYS A 29 13.27 -5.37 24.76
C LYS A 29 13.23 -6.87 25.03
N HIS A 30 12.20 -7.30 25.76
CA HIS A 30 12.02 -8.72 26.06
C HIS A 30 11.82 -9.51 24.74
N PRO A 31 12.41 -10.71 24.58
CA PRO A 31 12.32 -11.46 23.32
C PRO A 31 10.87 -11.72 22.87
N HIS A 32 9.94 -11.86 23.82
CA HIS A 32 8.52 -12.05 23.54
C HIS A 32 7.86 -10.80 22.93
N THR A 33 8.22 -9.59 23.36
CA THR A 33 7.63 -8.36 22.80
C THR A 33 8.11 -8.12 21.38
N VAL A 34 9.38 -8.42 21.08
CA VAL A 34 9.93 -8.34 19.72
C VAL A 34 9.24 -9.35 18.78
N LYS A 35 9.02 -10.59 19.25
CA LYS A 35 8.29 -11.60 18.45
C LYS A 35 6.84 -11.18 18.18
N LEU A 36 6.16 -10.61 19.17
CA LEU A 36 4.78 -10.13 19.03
C LEU A 36 4.71 -8.96 18.03
N GLU A 37 5.60 -7.97 18.13
CA GLU A 37 5.69 -6.84 17.19
C GLU A 37 5.91 -7.33 15.75
N ASN A 38 6.86 -8.26 15.55
CA ASN A 38 7.10 -8.85 14.22
C ASN A 38 5.89 -9.65 13.71
N SER A 39 5.23 -10.43 14.58
CA SER A 39 4.02 -11.19 14.20
C SER A 39 2.88 -10.26 13.78
N LEU A 40 2.63 -9.20 14.56
CA LEU A 40 1.63 -8.18 14.25
C LEU A 40 1.94 -7.50 12.92
N TYR A 41 3.20 -7.16 12.66
CA TYR A 41 3.63 -6.60 11.39
C TYR A 41 3.22 -7.49 10.21
N TRP A 42 3.61 -8.76 10.22
CA TRP A 42 3.28 -9.70 9.13
C TRP A 42 1.78 -9.92 9.00
N PHE A 43 1.06 -10.01 10.12
CA PHE A 43 -0.39 -10.18 10.12
C PHE A 43 -1.12 -8.98 9.51
N THR A 44 -0.76 -7.75 9.91
CA THR A 44 -1.32 -6.53 9.33
C THR A 44 -0.97 -6.40 7.85
N LEU A 45 0.24 -6.78 7.44
CA LEU A 45 0.64 -6.79 6.04
C LEU A 45 -0.22 -7.75 5.21
N ILE A 46 -0.37 -8.99 5.68
CA ILE A 46 -1.18 -10.02 5.01
C ILE A 46 -2.64 -9.58 4.90
N ILE A 47 -3.22 -9.11 6.01
CA ILE A 47 -4.60 -8.60 6.01
C ILE A 47 -4.75 -7.42 5.05
N GLY A 48 -3.77 -6.52 5.02
CA GLY A 48 -3.81 -5.37 4.12
C GLY A 48 -3.78 -5.75 2.64
N ILE A 49 -2.93 -6.72 2.29
CA ILE A 49 -2.87 -7.28 0.93
C ILE A 49 -4.18 -8.00 0.58
N LEU A 50 -4.68 -8.87 1.47
CA LEU A 50 -5.94 -9.58 1.26
C LEU A 50 -7.11 -8.61 1.12
N GLY A 51 -7.16 -7.58 1.96
CA GLY A 51 -8.15 -6.51 1.88
C GLY A 51 -8.12 -5.80 0.54
N THR A 52 -6.94 -5.46 0.02
CA THR A 52 -6.83 -4.83 -1.30
C THR A 52 -7.25 -5.76 -2.44
N ILE A 53 -6.93 -7.05 -2.37
CA ILE A 53 -7.40 -8.05 -3.33
C ILE A 53 -8.94 -8.13 -3.30
N LEU A 54 -9.53 -8.26 -2.12
CA LEU A 54 -10.99 -8.33 -1.97
C LEU A 54 -11.68 -7.06 -2.47
N PHE A 55 -11.16 -5.88 -2.13
CA PHE A 55 -11.71 -4.62 -2.64
C PHE A 55 -11.55 -4.48 -4.16
N SER A 56 -10.49 -5.04 -4.76
CA SER A 56 -10.34 -5.02 -6.22
C SER A 56 -11.45 -5.80 -6.94
N LEU A 57 -12.04 -6.81 -6.30
CA LEU A 57 -13.16 -7.57 -6.86
C LEU A 57 -14.43 -6.73 -7.02
N VAL A 58 -14.59 -5.66 -6.24
CA VAL A 58 -15.70 -4.70 -6.39
C VAL A 58 -15.65 -4.01 -7.76
N LEU A 59 -14.46 -3.91 -8.37
CA LEU A 59 -14.30 -3.35 -9.71
C LEU A 59 -14.92 -4.24 -10.79
N VAL A 60 -14.94 -5.56 -10.58
CA VAL A 60 -15.36 -6.54 -11.60
C VAL A 60 -16.78 -6.28 -12.10
N PRO A 61 -17.84 -6.22 -11.25
CA PRO A 61 -19.19 -5.96 -11.74
C PRO A 61 -19.32 -4.58 -12.41
N ILE A 62 -18.59 -3.57 -11.93
CA ILE A 62 -18.60 -2.22 -12.51
C ILE A 62 -18.07 -2.25 -13.96
N LEU A 63 -16.97 -2.98 -14.20
CA LEU A 63 -16.40 -3.12 -15.54
C LEU A 63 -17.24 -3.99 -16.46
N VAL A 64 -17.89 -5.03 -15.93
CA VAL A 64 -18.79 -5.87 -16.73
C VAL A 64 -19.98 -5.07 -17.26
N VAL A 65 -20.51 -4.13 -16.46
CA VAL A 65 -21.68 -3.32 -16.82
C VAL A 65 -21.31 -2.11 -17.69
N ASN A 66 -20.10 -1.56 -17.55
CA ASN A 66 -19.75 -0.26 -18.16
C ASN A 66 -18.59 -0.33 -19.16
N THR A 67 -18.93 -0.49 -20.44
CA THR A 67 -17.95 -0.58 -21.55
C THR A 67 -17.51 0.72 -22.18
N THR A 68 -18.03 1.84 -21.70
CA THR A 68 -17.77 3.15 -22.30
C THR A 68 -16.49 3.79 -21.74
N CYS A 69 -16.17 5.00 -22.20
CA CYS A 69 -15.10 5.83 -21.63
C CYS A 69 -15.15 5.89 -20.10
N TRP A 70 -16.36 5.88 -19.52
CA TRP A 70 -16.57 5.85 -18.07
C TRP A 70 -15.96 4.64 -17.37
N GLY A 71 -15.92 3.47 -18.01
CA GLY A 71 -15.26 2.29 -17.45
C GLY A 71 -13.77 2.51 -17.20
N TYR A 72 -13.08 3.22 -18.10
CA TYR A 72 -11.67 3.58 -17.93
C TYR A 72 -11.46 4.63 -16.83
N VAL A 73 -12.33 5.64 -16.75
CA VAL A 73 -12.28 6.66 -15.69
C VAL A 73 -12.49 6.02 -14.32
N LEU A 74 -13.48 5.15 -14.18
CA LEU A 74 -13.75 4.41 -12.94
C LEU A 74 -12.60 3.47 -12.59
N THR A 75 -12.01 2.79 -13.57
CA THR A 75 -10.82 1.96 -13.36
C THR A 75 -9.67 2.79 -12.78
N GLY A 76 -9.39 3.96 -13.36
CA GLY A 76 -8.33 4.85 -12.87
C GLY A 76 -8.62 5.36 -11.46
N LEU A 77 -9.85 5.80 -11.19
CA LEU A 77 -10.27 6.26 -9.87
C LEU A 77 -10.09 5.17 -8.80
N PHE A 78 -10.54 3.95 -9.07
CA PHE A 78 -10.37 2.84 -8.14
C PHE A 78 -8.92 2.40 -8.00
N GLY A 79 -8.14 2.39 -9.09
CA GLY A 79 -6.70 2.14 -9.04
C GLY A 79 -6.03 3.12 -8.08
N PHE A 80 -6.32 4.41 -8.22
CA PHE A 80 -5.84 5.45 -7.33
C PHE A 80 -6.28 5.25 -5.87
N LEU A 81 -7.57 4.98 -5.61
CA LEU A 81 -8.08 4.77 -4.26
C LEU A 81 -7.43 3.56 -3.57
N LEU A 82 -7.30 2.44 -4.30
CA LEU A 82 -6.63 1.24 -3.80
C LEU A 82 -5.14 1.48 -3.53
N GLY A 83 -4.45 2.19 -4.44
CA GLY A 83 -3.06 2.58 -4.26
C GLY A 83 -2.86 3.46 -3.01
N ALA A 84 -3.77 4.42 -2.80
CA ALA A 84 -3.77 5.25 -1.60
C ALA A 84 -4.01 4.43 -0.33
N LEU A 85 -4.94 3.47 -0.36
CA LEU A 85 -5.21 2.57 0.76
C LEU A 85 -3.98 1.71 1.10
N VAL A 86 -3.29 1.13 0.11
CA VAL A 86 -2.04 0.40 0.34
C VAL A 86 -0.98 1.28 1.00
N ILE A 87 -0.88 2.54 0.60
CA ILE A 87 0.09 3.46 1.22
C ILE A 87 -0.26 3.78 2.66
N ILE A 88 -1.55 3.92 2.99
CA ILE A 88 -1.97 4.13 4.38
C ILE A 88 -1.53 2.94 5.23
N ILE A 89 -1.84 1.72 4.78
CA ILE A 89 -1.43 0.48 5.45
C ILE A 89 0.09 0.44 5.63
N ILE A 90 0.84 0.78 4.58
CA ILE A 90 2.30 0.80 4.61
C ILE A 90 2.85 1.87 5.55
N LYS A 91 2.26 3.07 5.57
CA LYS A 91 2.67 4.17 6.46
C LYS A 91 2.49 3.78 7.92
N ASP A 92 1.39 3.12 8.23
CA ASP A 92 1.10 2.64 9.58
C ASP A 92 2.07 1.51 9.97
N LEU A 93 2.39 0.61 9.03
CA LEU A 93 3.43 -0.42 9.22
C LEU A 93 4.84 0.16 9.39
N HIS A 94 5.15 1.29 8.76
CA HIS A 94 6.47 1.93 8.84
C HIS A 94 6.85 2.31 10.28
N TRP A 95 5.86 2.51 11.14
CA TRP A 95 6.06 2.76 12.56
C TRP A 95 6.49 1.49 13.32
N LEU A 96 6.01 0.31 12.88
CA LEU A 96 6.35 -0.98 13.50
C LEU A 96 7.75 -1.49 13.12
N GLU A 97 8.31 -1.13 11.96
CA GLU A 97 9.57 -1.72 11.53
C GLU A 97 10.51 -0.75 10.78
N GLN A 98 11.63 -0.40 11.43
CA GLN A 98 12.62 0.54 10.89
C GLN A 98 13.60 -0.09 9.88
N HIS A 99 13.55 -1.41 9.64
CA HIS A 99 14.59 -2.13 8.89
C HIS A 99 14.20 -2.65 7.50
N HIS A 100 12.90 -2.78 7.16
CA HIS A 100 12.45 -3.47 5.93
C HIS A 100 11.88 -2.55 4.83
N HIS A 101 12.42 -1.34 4.69
CA HIS A 101 11.91 -0.33 3.73
C HIS A 101 11.96 -0.76 2.25
N LEU A 102 12.97 -1.53 1.84
CA LEU A 102 13.11 -2.03 0.46
C LEU A 102 12.05 -3.08 0.11
N LEU A 103 11.77 -3.99 1.03
CA LEU A 103 10.82 -5.09 0.83
C LEU A 103 9.40 -4.54 0.64
N ILE A 104 9.03 -3.53 1.44
CA ILE A 104 7.75 -2.82 1.32
C ILE A 104 7.65 -2.07 -0.02
N SER A 105 8.73 -1.45 -0.49
CA SER A 105 8.75 -0.74 -1.78
C SER A 105 8.49 -1.67 -2.97
N LEU A 106 9.02 -2.90 -2.93
CA LEU A 106 8.82 -3.89 -3.99
C LEU A 106 7.43 -4.54 -3.91
N LEU A 107 6.85 -4.63 -2.72
CA LEU A 107 5.55 -5.25 -2.52
C LEU A 107 4.41 -4.51 -3.24
N ILE A 108 4.45 -3.18 -3.27
CA ILE A 108 3.40 -2.34 -3.89
C ILE A 108 3.17 -2.68 -5.38
N PRO A 109 4.19 -2.64 -6.26
CA PRO A 109 4.00 -3.00 -7.67
C PRO A 109 3.61 -4.47 -7.85
N VAL A 110 4.08 -5.37 -6.99
CA VAL A 110 3.69 -6.80 -7.03
C VAL A 110 2.20 -6.96 -6.73
N VAL A 111 1.69 -6.30 -5.69
CA VAL A 111 0.25 -6.30 -5.34
C VAL A 111 -0.58 -5.68 -6.46
N ALA A 112 -0.10 -4.59 -7.07
CA ALA A 112 -0.79 -3.94 -8.18
C ALA A 112 -0.94 -4.87 -9.39
N ILE A 113 0.15 -5.54 -9.79
CA ILE A 113 0.17 -6.49 -10.91
C ILE A 113 -0.76 -7.68 -10.59
N PHE A 114 -0.69 -8.20 -9.37
CA PHE A 114 -1.52 -9.34 -8.96
C PHE A 114 -3.02 -8.99 -8.96
N ASN A 115 -3.39 -7.82 -8.43
CA ASN A 115 -4.78 -7.32 -8.47
C ASN A 115 -5.26 -7.15 -9.91
N PHE A 116 -4.43 -6.58 -10.78
CA PHE A 116 -4.74 -6.45 -12.20
C PHE A 116 -5.09 -7.81 -12.84
N PHE A 117 -4.24 -8.83 -12.64
CA PHE A 117 -4.48 -10.16 -13.20
C PHE A 117 -5.79 -10.77 -12.70
N ILE A 118 -6.09 -10.60 -11.40
CA ILE A 118 -7.35 -11.08 -10.81
C ILE A 118 -8.53 -10.40 -11.48
N VAL A 119 -8.54 -9.07 -11.53
CA VAL A 119 -9.65 -8.28 -12.07
C VAL A 119 -9.90 -8.63 -13.54
N VAL A 120 -8.87 -8.58 -14.39
CA VAL A 120 -9.01 -8.86 -15.83
C VAL A 120 -9.50 -10.28 -16.07
N LYS A 121 -8.90 -11.27 -15.39
CA LYS A 121 -9.30 -12.68 -15.57
C LYS A 121 -10.76 -12.89 -15.17
N ARG A 122 -11.22 -12.25 -14.08
CA ARG A 122 -12.60 -12.35 -13.62
C ARG A 122 -13.59 -11.64 -14.55
N VAL A 123 -13.26 -10.45 -15.04
CA VAL A 123 -14.08 -9.73 -16.02
C VAL A 123 -14.22 -10.55 -17.31
N ASN A 124 -13.13 -11.09 -17.83
CA ASN A 124 -13.17 -11.92 -19.05
C ASN A 124 -13.98 -13.20 -18.85
N MET A 125 -13.81 -13.90 -17.72
CA MET A 125 -14.56 -15.11 -17.41
C MET A 125 -16.08 -14.85 -17.36
N ILE A 126 -16.48 -13.74 -16.72
CA ILE A 126 -17.89 -13.38 -16.59
C ILE A 126 -18.48 -12.93 -17.93
N THR A 127 -17.78 -12.07 -18.68
CA THR A 127 -18.24 -11.58 -19.99
C THR A 127 -18.40 -12.72 -21.00
N MET A 128 -17.46 -13.67 -21.04
CA MET A 128 -17.59 -14.89 -21.87
C MET A 128 -18.78 -15.75 -21.43
N GLY A 129 -18.97 -15.95 -20.12
CA GLY A 129 -20.11 -16.72 -19.59
C GLY A 129 -21.47 -16.09 -19.86
N LEU A 130 -21.53 -14.76 -19.95
CA LEU A 130 -22.76 -14.00 -20.25
C LEU A 130 -22.98 -13.76 -21.75
N GLY A 131 -22.06 -14.20 -22.63
CA GLY A 131 -22.15 -13.95 -24.07
C GLY A 131 -22.05 -12.47 -24.45
N LEU A 132 -21.48 -11.62 -23.58
CA LEU A 132 -21.35 -10.19 -23.84
C LEU A 132 -20.13 -9.95 -24.74
N ASN A 133 -20.35 -9.37 -25.92
CA ASN A 133 -19.28 -8.85 -26.80
C ASN A 133 -18.72 -7.50 -26.32
N ASN A 134 -18.60 -7.37 -25.00
CA ASN A 134 -18.09 -6.19 -24.32
C ASN A 134 -16.57 -6.30 -24.20
N TYR A 135 -15.88 -6.01 -25.30
CA TYR A 135 -14.43 -6.07 -25.39
C TYR A 135 -13.79 -4.84 -24.75
N HIS A 136 -13.54 -4.90 -23.44
CA HIS A 136 -12.48 -4.05 -22.88
C HIS A 136 -11.14 -4.54 -23.41
N ASN A 137 -10.29 -3.63 -23.87
CA ASN A 137 -8.90 -3.97 -24.14
C ASN A 137 -8.22 -4.23 -22.78
N PRO A 138 -7.89 -5.49 -22.43
CA PRO A 138 -7.42 -5.82 -21.09
C PRO A 138 -6.07 -5.17 -20.77
N ILE A 139 -5.26 -4.97 -21.81
CA ILE A 139 -3.96 -4.31 -21.71
C ILE A 139 -4.17 -2.84 -21.35
N LEU A 140 -5.08 -2.15 -22.05
CA LEU A 140 -5.35 -0.72 -21.79
C LEU A 140 -5.93 -0.48 -20.40
N THR A 141 -6.95 -1.26 -20.01
CA THR A 141 -7.53 -1.18 -18.66
C THR A 141 -6.47 -1.46 -17.60
N GLY A 142 -5.57 -2.41 -17.87
CA GLY A 142 -4.46 -2.74 -16.99
C GLY A 142 -3.45 -1.63 -16.81
N VAL A 143 -3.01 -1.02 -17.91
CA VAL A 143 -2.07 0.09 -17.87
C VAL A 143 -2.66 1.26 -17.10
N ILE A 144 -3.94 1.60 -17.32
CA ILE A 144 -4.63 2.67 -16.59
C ILE A 144 -4.70 2.34 -15.10
N TYR A 145 -5.16 1.13 -14.75
CA TYR A 145 -5.24 0.69 -13.36
C TYR A 145 -3.87 0.77 -12.66
N LEU A 146 -2.84 0.18 -13.28
CA LEU A 146 -1.48 0.11 -12.74
C LEU A 146 -0.88 1.52 -12.57
N ALA A 147 -1.00 2.37 -13.59
CA ALA A 147 -0.51 3.73 -13.55
C ALA A 147 -1.18 4.51 -12.41
N CYS A 148 -2.50 4.49 -12.34
CA CYS A 148 -3.25 5.17 -11.27
C CYS A 148 -2.96 4.62 -9.88
N PHE A 149 -2.76 3.30 -9.75
CA PHE A 149 -2.40 2.66 -8.48
C PHE A 149 -1.03 3.07 -7.96
N ILE A 150 -0.06 3.26 -8.86
CA ILE A 150 1.32 3.65 -8.48
C ILE A 150 1.43 5.16 -8.19
N ILE A 151 0.57 6.01 -8.76
CA ILE A 151 0.61 7.48 -8.57
C ILE A 151 0.67 7.90 -7.08
N PRO A 152 -0.24 7.43 -6.20
CA PRO A 152 -0.17 7.74 -4.77
C PRO A 152 1.20 7.46 -4.16
N TYR A 153 1.86 6.39 -4.60
CA TYR A 153 3.14 5.94 -4.06
C TYR A 153 4.28 6.85 -4.51
N ILE A 154 4.27 7.24 -5.78
CA ILE A 154 5.20 8.23 -6.32
C ILE A 154 5.05 9.55 -5.56
N ILE A 155 3.83 10.03 -5.35
CA ILE A 155 3.56 11.26 -4.58
C ILE A 155 4.14 11.14 -3.16
N PHE A 156 3.90 10.02 -2.48
CA PHE A 156 4.45 9.76 -1.16
C PHE A 156 5.99 9.79 -1.15
N LEU A 157 6.64 9.17 -2.15
CA LEU A 157 8.09 9.15 -2.27
C LEU A 157 8.67 10.57 -2.49
N LEU A 158 8.02 11.37 -3.34
CA LEU A 158 8.43 12.76 -3.62
C LEU A 158 8.30 13.66 -2.38
N LEU A 159 7.20 13.51 -1.61
CA LEU A 159 6.98 14.28 -0.39
C LEU A 159 7.95 13.90 0.73
N LYS A 160 8.36 12.63 0.83
CA LYS A 160 9.33 12.17 1.85
C LYS A 160 10.76 12.68 1.59
N ARG A 161 11.09 13.02 0.35
CA ARG A 161 12.42 13.50 -0.06
C ARG A 161 12.63 15.00 0.20
N LYS A 162 11.55 15.75 0.50
CA LYS A 162 11.61 17.15 0.97
C LYS A 162 11.59 17.21 2.50
#